data_AF-A0A452RU81-F1
#
_entry.id   AF-A0A452RU81-F1
#
_cell.length_a   1.000
_cell.length_b   1.000
_cell.length_c   1.000
_cell.angle_alpha   90.00
_cell.angle_beta   90.00
_cell.angle_gamma   90.00
#
_symmetry.space_group_name_H-M   'P 1'
#
loop_
_entity.id
_entity.type
_entity.pdbx_description
1 polymer ?
#
loop_
_entity_poly.entity_id
_entity_poly.type
_entity_poly.pdbx_seq_one_letter_code
_entity_poly.pdbx_strand_id
1 'polypeptide(L)'
;MEEEEEQSPSSSDEEKEAEETVALDSDTEQALLTLAKNSGTMSKYPTWRRTLMRRAREEEMKRFCKAQAVQRRLNEIETALGELEAEGTKVELALRSHSALLEQQKSPWLEQWLQLVQKKNSLLAEEAELMLTVKELNLQEQQLQLDQELRGYMNQEGTLKTPADRQAEDQLLKKLVDVVNQRDELIRFQEERRLSELPSKPGAQG
;
A
#
# COMPACT_ATOMS: atom_id res chain seq x y z
N MET A 1 62.32 23.79 -33.19
CA MET A 1 61.59 24.03 -31.93
C MET A 1 60.17 24.33 -32.34
N GLU A 2 59.31 23.35 -32.66
CA GLU A 2 59.08 22.03 -32.02
C GLU A 2 58.94 22.12 -30.50
N GLU A 3 57.70 21.86 -30.05
CA GLU A 3 57.18 21.23 -28.81
C GLU A 3 55.67 21.60 -28.78
N GLU A 4 54.79 20.75 -29.33
CA GLU A 4 54.03 19.65 -28.67
C GLU A 4 53.20 20.12 -27.46
N GLU A 5 51.88 20.22 -27.67
CA GLU A 5 50.83 19.39 -27.04
C GLU A 5 50.65 19.66 -25.54
N GLU A 6 49.46 20.14 -25.14
CA GLU A 6 48.61 19.39 -24.21
C GLU A 6 47.14 19.70 -24.48
N GLN A 7 46.43 18.63 -24.79
CA GLN A 7 44.98 18.53 -24.89
C GLN A 7 44.39 18.55 -23.48
N SER A 8 43.21 19.15 -23.31
CA SER A 8 42.32 18.85 -22.18
C SER A 8 40.99 18.32 -22.73
N PRO A 9 40.60 17.08 -22.40
CA PRO A 9 39.37 16.47 -22.86
C PRO A 9 38.21 16.89 -21.95
N SER A 10 37.17 17.51 -22.52
CA SER A 10 35.91 17.73 -21.83
C SER A 10 35.15 16.41 -21.77
N SER A 11 35.34 15.66 -20.68
CA SER A 11 34.53 14.50 -20.29
C SER A 11 33.08 14.94 -20.09
N SER A 12 32.20 14.62 -21.04
CA SER A 12 30.76 14.53 -20.79
C SER A 12 30.45 13.06 -20.62
N ASP A 13 30.54 12.61 -19.37
CA ASP A 13 30.03 11.32 -18.93
C ASP A 13 28.50 11.31 -19.13
N GLU A 14 28.07 10.66 -20.21
CA GLU A 14 26.72 10.14 -20.31
C GLU A 14 26.61 8.94 -19.36
N GLU A 15 26.28 9.21 -18.10
CA GLU A 15 25.83 8.19 -17.16
C GLU A 15 24.51 7.60 -17.68
N LYS A 16 24.64 6.49 -18.42
CA LYS A 16 23.56 5.53 -18.65
C LYS A 16 23.37 4.72 -17.37
N GLU A 17 22.70 5.33 -16.40
CA GLU A 17 22.05 4.60 -15.30
C GLU A 17 20.96 3.73 -15.92
N ALA A 18 21.30 2.48 -16.19
CA ALA A 18 20.34 1.40 -16.40
C ALA A 18 19.78 1.04 -15.02
N GLU A 19 18.94 1.94 -14.47
CA GLU A 19 18.06 1.55 -13.37
C GLU A 19 17.17 0.43 -13.89
N GLU A 20 17.05 -0.65 -13.11
CA GLU A 20 16.05 -1.68 -13.30
C GLU A 20 14.68 -1.01 -13.05
N THR A 21 14.18 -0.33 -14.08
CA THR A 21 12.98 0.48 -13.99
C THR A 21 11.78 -0.43 -13.88
N VAL A 22 11.00 -0.28 -12.81
CA VAL A 22 9.59 -0.63 -12.86
C VAL A 22 9.00 0.19 -14.00
N ALA A 23 8.71 -0.47 -15.11
CA ALA A 23 8.14 0.18 -16.28
C ALA A 23 6.78 0.74 -15.86
N LEU A 24 6.60 2.05 -16.06
CA LEU A 24 5.28 2.66 -15.94
C LEU A 24 4.33 1.91 -16.86
N ASP A 25 3.07 1.80 -16.47
CA ASP A 25 2.07 1.24 -17.36
C ASP A 25 1.99 2.06 -18.67
N SER A 26 1.91 1.36 -19.81
CA SER A 26 1.95 1.93 -21.16
C SER A 26 0.92 3.05 -21.34
N ASP A 27 -0.25 2.91 -20.73
CA ASP A 27 -1.35 3.85 -20.87
C ASP A 27 -1.12 5.11 -20.03
N THR A 28 -0.46 4.98 -18.87
CA THR A 28 -0.03 6.13 -18.06
C THR A 28 1.05 6.94 -18.78
N GLU A 29 2.02 6.28 -19.43
CA GLU A 29 3.05 6.96 -20.21
C GLU A 29 2.41 7.73 -21.38
N GLN A 30 1.46 7.12 -22.08
CA GLN A 30 0.72 7.76 -23.17
C GLN A 30 -0.14 8.94 -22.70
N ALA A 31 -0.80 8.83 -21.55
CA ALA A 31 -1.58 9.92 -20.97
C ALA A 31 -0.71 11.13 -20.60
N LEU A 32 0.45 10.89 -19.96
CA LEU A 32 1.41 11.94 -19.61
C LEU A 32 2.02 12.57 -20.87
N LEU A 33 2.32 11.78 -21.89
CA LEU A 33 2.78 12.25 -23.21
C LEU A 33 1.74 13.12 -23.91
N THR A 34 0.45 12.77 -23.82
CA THR A 34 -0.65 13.51 -24.43
C THR A 34 -0.88 14.83 -23.73
N LEU A 35 -0.90 14.84 -22.39
CA LEU A 35 -0.92 16.05 -21.58
C LEU A 35 0.23 16.99 -21.95
N ALA A 36 1.42 16.42 -22.18
CA ALA A 36 2.62 17.16 -22.56
C ALA A 36 2.62 17.74 -23.97
N LYS A 37 1.87 17.15 -24.89
CA LYS A 37 1.69 17.69 -26.25
C LYS A 37 0.62 18.78 -26.26
N ASN A 38 -0.41 18.67 -25.41
CA ASN A 38 -1.55 19.59 -25.39
C ASN A 38 -1.26 20.91 -24.66
N SER A 39 -0.30 20.95 -23.74
CA SER A 39 0.13 22.18 -23.08
C SER A 39 1.16 22.96 -23.93
N GLY A 40 0.70 23.85 -24.80
CA GLY A 40 1.60 24.67 -25.66
C GLY A 40 2.63 25.52 -24.90
N THR A 41 2.38 25.82 -23.62
CA THR A 41 3.28 26.54 -22.70
C THR A 41 4.51 25.73 -22.28
N MET A 42 4.46 24.40 -22.42
CA MET A 42 5.45 23.49 -21.87
C MET A 42 6.61 23.17 -22.81
N SER A 43 6.56 23.62 -24.07
CA SER A 43 7.73 23.54 -24.98
C SER A 43 8.93 24.35 -24.47
N LYS A 44 8.72 25.28 -23.53
CA LYS A 44 9.75 26.16 -22.96
C LYS A 44 10.69 25.46 -21.94
N TYR A 45 10.35 24.28 -21.43
CA TYR A 45 11.13 23.60 -20.37
C TYR A 45 11.39 22.12 -20.68
N PRO A 46 12.31 21.76 -21.59
CA PRO A 46 12.48 20.38 -22.08
C PRO A 46 12.62 19.28 -21.00
N THR A 47 13.07 19.64 -19.80
CA THR A 47 13.24 18.75 -18.64
C THR A 47 11.95 18.47 -17.86
N TRP A 48 10.90 19.27 -18.01
CA TRP A 48 9.65 19.13 -17.25
C TRP A 48 9.01 17.76 -17.50
N ARG A 49 9.06 17.24 -18.74
CA ARG A 49 8.53 15.91 -19.09
C ARG A 49 9.25 14.83 -18.30
N ARG A 50 10.58 14.88 -18.28
CA ARG A 50 11.42 13.95 -17.51
C ARG A 50 11.08 14.01 -16.02
N THR A 51 10.90 15.20 -15.46
CA THR A 51 10.52 15.36 -14.05
C THR A 51 9.12 14.83 -13.76
N LEU A 52 8.15 15.02 -14.66
CA LEU A 52 6.79 14.50 -14.49
C LEU A 52 6.78 12.96 -14.53
N MET A 53 7.46 12.36 -15.51
CA MET A 53 7.59 10.90 -15.61
C MET A 53 8.32 10.31 -14.41
N ARG A 54 9.38 10.97 -13.93
CA ARG A 54 10.10 10.56 -12.71
C ARG A 54 9.17 10.56 -11.50
N ARG A 55 8.38 11.61 -11.31
CA ARG A 55 7.41 11.69 -10.20
C ARG A 55 6.36 10.58 -10.28
N ALA A 56 5.83 10.31 -11.47
CA ALA A 56 4.89 9.21 -11.66
C ALA A 56 5.51 7.86 -11.26
N ARG A 57 6.75 7.58 -11.70
CA ARG A 57 7.51 6.37 -11.31
C ARG A 57 7.75 6.27 -9.82
N GLU A 58 8.16 7.38 -9.20
CA GLU A 58 8.38 7.44 -7.75
C GLU A 58 7.09 7.15 -6.97
N GLU A 59 5.93 7.64 -7.43
CA GLU A 59 4.65 7.36 -6.78
C GLU A 59 4.22 5.90 -6.92
N GLU A 60 4.36 5.31 -8.10
CA GLU A 60 4.11 3.87 -8.31
C GLU A 60 5.04 3.01 -7.45
N MET A 61 6.33 3.34 -7.44
CA MET A 61 7.31 2.66 -6.60
C MET A 61 6.95 2.76 -5.12
N LYS A 62 6.53 3.94 -4.63
CA LYS A 62 6.09 4.11 -3.23
C LYS A 62 4.90 3.22 -2.89
N ARG A 63 3.92 3.11 -3.79
CA ARG A 63 2.75 2.23 -3.60
C ARG A 63 3.19 0.77 -3.56
N PHE A 64 4.03 0.36 -4.51
CA PHE A 64 4.56 -1.00 -4.56
C PHE A 64 5.38 -1.36 -3.31
N CYS A 65 6.31 -0.50 -2.89
CA CYS A 65 7.09 -0.71 -1.66
C CYS A 65 6.19 -0.78 -0.41
N LYS A 66 5.14 0.05 -0.32
CA LYS A 66 4.16 -0.02 0.77
C LYS A 66 3.46 -1.39 0.78
N ALA A 67 2.99 -1.87 -0.37
CA ALA A 67 2.34 -3.18 -0.48
C ALA A 67 3.30 -4.33 -0.12
N GLN A 68 4.54 -4.29 -0.62
CA GLN A 68 5.55 -5.28 -0.30
C GLN A 68 5.91 -5.31 1.19
N ALA A 69 6.03 -4.15 1.83
CA ALA A 69 6.30 -4.06 3.26
C ALA A 69 5.17 -4.68 4.10
N VAL A 70 3.92 -4.41 3.74
CA VAL A 70 2.74 -5.02 4.39
C VAL A 70 2.75 -6.53 4.22
N GLN A 71 3.01 -7.04 3.01
CA GLN A 71 3.06 -8.49 2.76
C GLN A 71 4.17 -9.17 3.55
N ARG A 72 5.37 -8.56 3.59
CA ARG A 72 6.48 -9.07 4.39
C ARG A 72 6.08 -9.19 5.85
N ARG A 73 5.44 -8.15 6.40
CA ARG A 73 5.03 -8.12 7.80
C ARG A 73 3.95 -9.16 8.12
N LEU A 74 2.99 -9.37 7.21
CA LEU A 74 1.99 -10.44 7.35
C LEU A 74 2.67 -11.82 7.42
N ASN A 75 3.63 -12.10 6.53
CA ASN A 75 4.35 -13.37 6.55
C ASN A 75 5.15 -13.55 7.86
N GLU A 76 5.75 -12.48 8.39
CA GLU A 76 6.43 -12.52 9.71
C GLU A 76 5.43 -12.88 10.83
N ILE A 77 4.25 -12.28 10.83
CA ILE A 77 3.19 -12.57 11.80
C ILE A 77 2.73 -14.03 11.69
N GLU A 78 2.49 -14.54 10.47
CA GLU A 78 2.13 -15.94 10.24
C GLU A 78 3.17 -16.91 10.82
N THR A 79 4.46 -16.64 10.58
CA THR A 79 5.53 -17.47 11.16
C THR A 79 5.54 -17.41 12.70
N ALA A 80 5.39 -16.22 13.28
CA ALA A 80 5.35 -16.05 14.73
C ALA A 80 4.12 -16.71 15.38
N LEU A 81 2.96 -16.66 14.72
CA LEU A 81 1.75 -17.36 15.17
C LEU A 81 1.95 -18.87 15.15
N GLY A 82 2.59 -19.43 14.11
CA GLY A 82 2.93 -20.84 14.05
C GLY A 82 3.87 -21.29 15.18
N GLU A 83 4.86 -20.48 15.53
CA GLU A 83 5.76 -20.73 16.67
C GLU A 83 5.02 -20.68 18.00
N LEU A 84 4.15 -19.69 18.21
CA LEU A 84 3.32 -19.56 19.42
C LEU A 84 2.34 -20.73 19.55
N GLU A 85 1.80 -21.25 18.46
CA GLU A 85 0.95 -22.44 18.48
C GLU A 85 1.74 -23.69 18.88
N ALA A 86 2.96 -23.85 18.35
CA ALA A 86 3.86 -24.92 18.78
C ALA A 86 4.25 -24.82 20.26
N GLU A 87 4.46 -23.61 20.79
CA GLU A 87 4.70 -23.41 22.23
C GLU A 87 3.42 -23.67 23.06
N GLY A 88 2.27 -23.20 22.58
CA GLY A 88 0.97 -23.40 23.21
C GLY A 88 0.61 -24.88 23.38
N THR A 89 0.89 -25.72 22.38
CA THR A 89 0.67 -27.18 22.50
C THR A 89 1.54 -27.81 23.59
N LYS A 90 2.78 -27.34 23.79
CA LYS A 90 3.66 -27.83 24.86
C LYS A 90 3.14 -27.43 26.25
N VAL A 91 2.72 -26.18 26.41
CA VAL A 91 2.14 -25.67 27.66
C VAL A 91 0.84 -26.40 27.97
N GLU A 92 -0.01 -26.64 26.98
CA GLU A 92 -1.25 -27.39 27.14
C GLU A 92 -1.01 -28.84 27.57
N LEU A 93 -0.05 -29.52 26.94
CA LEU A 93 0.35 -30.87 27.30
C LEU A 93 0.93 -30.94 28.73
N ALA A 94 1.74 -29.95 29.11
CA ALA A 94 2.27 -29.83 30.47
C ALA A 94 1.11 -29.61 31.47
N LEU A 95 0.15 -28.75 31.16
CA LEU A 95 -0.98 -28.49 32.04
C LEU A 95 -1.88 -29.73 32.23
N ARG A 96 -2.08 -30.54 31.16
CA ARG A 96 -2.81 -31.81 31.25
C ARG A 96 -2.09 -32.86 32.08
N SER A 97 -0.78 -33.02 31.88
CA SER A 97 0.03 -33.99 32.64
C SER A 97 0.16 -33.63 34.12
N HIS A 98 0.13 -32.33 34.46
CA HIS A 98 0.17 -31.83 35.84
C HIS A 98 -1.24 -31.55 36.40
N SER A 99 -2.30 -32.09 35.78
CA SER A 99 -3.70 -31.85 36.20
C SER A 99 -4.00 -32.35 37.61
N ALA A 100 -3.30 -33.38 38.09
CA ALA A 100 -3.40 -33.92 39.45
C ALA A 100 -2.60 -33.13 40.51
N LEU A 101 -1.83 -32.12 40.11
CA LEU A 101 -0.94 -31.35 40.99
C LEU A 101 -1.67 -30.18 41.67
N LEU A 102 -1.22 -29.79 42.87
CA LEU A 102 -1.77 -28.67 43.65
C LEU A 102 -1.80 -27.35 42.84
N GLU A 103 -2.82 -26.52 43.07
CA GLU A 103 -3.02 -25.23 42.38
C GLU A 103 -1.78 -24.32 42.40
N GLN A 104 -1.03 -24.33 43.50
CA GLN A 104 0.17 -23.51 43.67
C GLN A 104 1.29 -23.83 42.66
N GLN A 105 1.34 -25.07 42.16
CA GLN A 105 2.30 -25.48 41.12
C GLN A 105 1.76 -25.31 39.70
N LYS A 106 0.45 -25.05 39.55
CA LYS A 106 -0.19 -24.72 38.26
C LYS A 106 -0.06 -23.23 37.92
N SER A 107 0.10 -22.37 38.92
CA SER A 107 0.29 -20.92 38.77
C SER A 107 1.32 -20.51 37.70
N PRO A 108 2.55 -21.08 37.63
CA PRO A 108 3.52 -20.68 36.60
C PRO A 108 3.10 -21.07 35.18
N TRP A 109 2.43 -22.21 35.00
CA TRP A 109 1.95 -22.66 33.69
C TRP A 109 0.76 -21.83 33.18
N LEU A 110 -0.12 -21.42 34.10
CA LEU A 110 -1.23 -20.51 33.78
C LEU A 110 -0.73 -19.12 33.39
N GLU A 111 0.29 -18.61 34.08
CA GLU A 111 0.95 -17.34 33.72
C GLU A 111 1.58 -17.42 32.32
N GLN A 112 2.33 -18.50 32.03
CA GLN A 112 2.88 -18.73 30.70
C GLN A 112 1.79 -18.81 29.62
N TRP A 113 0.70 -19.52 29.90
CA TRP A 113 -0.43 -19.59 28.99
C TRP A 113 -1.08 -18.22 28.75
N LEU A 114 -1.27 -17.42 29.79
CA LEU A 114 -1.81 -16.07 29.67
C LEU A 114 -0.90 -15.18 28.81
N GLN A 115 0.41 -15.27 28.99
CA GLN A 115 1.38 -14.53 28.18
C GLN A 115 1.33 -14.96 26.71
N LEU A 116 1.19 -16.25 26.42
CA LEU A 116 1.01 -16.75 25.05
C LEU A 116 -0.27 -16.21 24.41
N VAL A 117 -1.38 -16.23 25.14
CA VAL A 117 -2.66 -15.68 24.67
C VAL A 117 -2.55 -14.18 24.41
N GLN A 118 -1.90 -13.42 25.31
CA GLN A 118 -1.68 -11.99 25.13
C GLN A 118 -0.82 -11.69 23.89
N LYS A 119 0.28 -12.43 23.69
CA LYS A 119 1.13 -12.31 22.49
C LYS A 119 0.35 -12.64 21.22
N LYS A 120 -0.42 -13.74 21.22
CA LYS A 120 -1.27 -14.12 20.08
C LYS A 120 -2.31 -13.04 19.78
N ASN A 121 -2.99 -12.52 20.79
CA ASN A 121 -3.96 -11.44 20.61
C ASN A 121 -3.32 -10.16 20.05
N SER A 122 -2.11 -9.80 20.49
CA SER A 122 -1.38 -8.66 19.95
C SER A 122 -1.03 -8.84 18.47
N LEU A 123 -0.55 -10.03 18.09
CA LEU A 123 -0.21 -10.34 16.70
C LEU A 123 -1.46 -10.36 15.80
N LEU A 124 -2.57 -10.93 16.28
CA LEU A 124 -3.83 -10.93 15.55
C LEU A 124 -4.42 -9.52 15.40
N ALA A 125 -4.24 -8.64 16.40
CA ALA A 125 -4.62 -7.24 16.29
C ALA A 125 -3.79 -6.52 15.22
N GLU A 126 -2.47 -6.75 15.21
CA GLU A 126 -1.58 -6.21 14.18
C GLU A 126 -1.91 -6.74 12.79
N GLU A 127 -2.19 -8.05 12.65
CA GLU A 127 -2.64 -8.67 11.40
C GLU A 127 -3.92 -8.00 10.88
N ALA A 128 -4.91 -7.78 11.75
CA ALA A 128 -6.15 -7.11 11.38
C ALA A 128 -5.93 -5.68 10.87
N GLU A 129 -4.99 -4.93 11.46
CA GLU A 129 -4.59 -3.59 11.00
C GLU A 129 -3.88 -3.64 9.63
N LEU A 130 -3.01 -4.62 9.42
CA LEU A 130 -2.35 -4.83 8.13
C LEU A 130 -3.34 -5.25 7.04
N MET A 131 -4.30 -6.12 7.36
CA MET A 131 -5.37 -6.51 6.43
C MET A 131 -6.25 -5.33 6.01
N LEU A 132 -6.46 -4.37 6.91
CA LEU A 132 -7.14 -3.12 6.58
C LEU A 132 -6.32 -2.27 5.61
N THR A 133 -4.99 -2.22 5.80
CA THR A 133 -4.06 -1.56 4.88
C THR A 133 -4.04 -2.23 3.51
N VAL A 134 -4.09 -3.58 3.44
CA VAL A 134 -4.23 -4.33 2.19
C VAL A 134 -5.51 -3.93 1.46
N LYS A 135 -6.65 -3.86 2.18
CA LYS A 135 -7.91 -3.43 1.59
C LYS A 135 -7.86 -2.00 1.05
N GLU A 136 -7.22 -1.08 1.78
CA GLU A 136 -6.99 0.29 1.31
C GLU A 136 -6.16 0.32 0.02
N LEU A 137 -5.05 -0.42 -0.04
CA LEU A 137 -4.18 -0.51 -1.21
C LEU A 137 -4.92 -1.07 -2.44
N ASN A 138 -5.74 -2.10 -2.26
CA ASN A 138 -6.54 -2.68 -3.33
C ASN A 138 -7.57 -1.68 -3.88
N LEU A 139 -8.21 -0.88 -3.00
CA LEU A 139 -9.14 0.17 -3.43
C LEU A 139 -8.41 1.31 -4.17
N GLN A 140 -7.20 1.66 -3.74
CA GLN A 140 -6.37 2.64 -4.44
C GLN A 140 -5.96 2.16 -5.83
N GLU A 141 -5.61 0.88 -5.97
CA GLU A 141 -5.29 0.26 -7.26
C GLU A 141 -6.51 0.22 -8.18
N GLN A 142 -7.67 -0.22 -7.67
CA GLN A 142 -8.93 -0.17 -8.42
C GLN A 142 -9.28 1.25 -8.86
N GLN A 143 -9.12 2.23 -7.97
CA GLN A 143 -9.34 3.64 -8.33
C GLN A 143 -8.42 4.08 -9.46
N LEU A 144 -7.13 3.73 -9.39
CA LEU A 144 -6.15 4.09 -10.42
C LEU A 144 -6.53 3.49 -11.78
N GLN A 145 -6.90 2.22 -11.82
CA GLN A 145 -7.34 1.54 -13.06
C GLN A 145 -8.59 2.20 -13.65
N LEU A 146 -9.60 2.47 -12.80
CA LEU A 146 -10.83 3.16 -13.24
C LEU A 146 -10.54 4.58 -13.74
N ASP A 147 -9.63 5.32 -13.09
CA ASP A 147 -9.24 6.66 -13.50
C ASP A 147 -8.48 6.65 -14.84
N GLN A 148 -7.63 5.65 -15.08
CA GLN A 148 -6.93 5.47 -16.35
C GLN A 148 -7.90 5.17 -17.49
N GLU A 149 -8.82 4.22 -17.30
CA GLU A 149 -9.88 3.91 -18.27
C GLU A 149 -10.72 5.15 -18.58
N LEU A 150 -11.08 5.93 -17.56
CA LEU A 150 -11.92 7.13 -17.71
C LEU A 150 -11.20 8.20 -18.53
N ARG A 151 -9.89 8.39 -18.27
CA ARG A 151 -9.06 9.30 -19.06
C ARG A 151 -8.99 8.86 -20.52
N GLY A 152 -8.97 7.56 -20.80
CA GLY A 152 -9.07 7.03 -22.16
C GLY A 152 -10.31 7.54 -22.90
N TYR A 153 -11.49 7.40 -22.28
CA TYR A 153 -12.75 7.90 -22.85
C TYR A 153 -12.81 9.43 -22.92
N MET A 154 -12.28 10.15 -21.92
CA MET A 154 -12.27 11.63 -21.91
C MET A 154 -11.34 12.24 -22.96
N ASN A 155 -10.25 11.56 -23.31
CA ASN A 155 -9.32 12.01 -24.34
C ASN A 155 -9.88 11.87 -25.77
N GLN A 156 -10.98 11.13 -25.95
CA GLN A 156 -11.68 11.02 -27.22
C GLN A 156 -12.62 12.22 -27.43
N GLU A 157 -12.56 12.82 -28.63
CA GLU A 157 -13.46 13.94 -28.97
C GLU A 157 -14.93 13.55 -28.86
N GLY A 158 -15.75 14.41 -28.24
CA GLY A 158 -17.17 14.13 -27.97
C GLY A 158 -18.02 13.87 -29.22
N THR A 159 -17.57 14.31 -30.38
CA THR A 159 -18.20 14.07 -31.69
C THR A 159 -17.97 12.64 -32.20
N LEU A 160 -16.91 11.97 -31.73
CA LEU A 160 -16.55 10.59 -32.08
C LEU A 160 -17.06 9.57 -31.05
N LYS A 161 -17.65 10.01 -29.94
CA LYS A 161 -18.17 9.14 -28.88
C LYS A 161 -19.47 8.45 -29.29
N THR A 162 -19.45 7.12 -29.31
CA THR A 162 -20.67 6.33 -29.52
C THR A 162 -21.58 6.41 -28.28
N PRO A 163 -22.89 6.12 -28.41
CA PRO A 163 -23.75 6.01 -27.23
C PRO A 163 -23.30 4.90 -26.26
N ALA A 164 -22.63 3.85 -26.75
CA ALA A 164 -22.06 2.80 -25.92
C ALA A 164 -20.88 3.34 -25.07
N ASP A 165 -20.01 4.17 -25.64
CA ASP A 165 -18.89 4.78 -24.91
C ASP A 165 -19.40 5.69 -23.78
N ARG A 166 -20.47 6.46 -24.04
CA ARG A 166 -21.12 7.29 -23.01
C ARG A 166 -21.70 6.44 -21.87
N GLN A 167 -22.33 5.32 -22.20
CA GLN A 167 -22.83 4.40 -21.19
C GLN A 167 -21.71 3.75 -20.38
N ALA A 168 -20.58 3.43 -21.01
CA ALA A 168 -19.39 2.90 -20.32
C ALA A 168 -18.78 3.95 -19.38
N GLU A 169 -18.66 5.21 -19.83
CA GLU A 169 -18.21 6.35 -19.02
C GLU A 169 -19.09 6.55 -17.77
N ASP A 170 -20.41 6.52 -17.91
CA ASP A 170 -21.35 6.62 -16.79
C ASP A 170 -21.22 5.44 -15.80
N GLN A 171 -21.04 4.22 -16.30
CA GLN A 171 -20.81 3.04 -15.46
C GLN A 171 -19.49 3.12 -14.70
N LEU A 172 -18.45 3.63 -15.36
CA LEU A 172 -17.13 3.79 -14.79
C LEU A 172 -17.12 4.84 -13.68
N LEU A 173 -17.78 5.98 -13.91
CA LEU A 173 -17.99 7.01 -12.89
C LEU A 173 -18.75 6.46 -11.69
N LYS A 174 -19.79 5.65 -11.90
CA LYS A 174 -20.53 5.01 -10.80
C LYS A 174 -19.63 4.10 -9.98
N LYS A 175 -18.83 3.24 -10.64
CA LYS A 175 -17.85 2.37 -9.96
C LYS A 175 -16.82 3.19 -9.17
N LEU A 176 -16.33 4.29 -9.73
CA LEU A 176 -15.38 5.18 -9.05
C LEU A 176 -15.97 5.76 -7.77
N VAL A 177 -17.21 6.24 -7.81
CA VAL A 177 -17.94 6.70 -6.62
C VAL A 177 -18.10 5.58 -5.60
N ASP A 178 -18.43 4.36 -6.05
CA ASP A 178 -18.54 3.20 -5.16
C ASP A 178 -17.20 2.88 -4.47
N VAL A 179 -16.07 2.96 -5.17
CA VAL A 179 -14.72 2.77 -4.59
C VAL A 179 -14.39 3.87 -3.57
N VAL A 180 -14.73 5.13 -3.85
CA VAL A 180 -14.54 6.23 -2.90
C VAL A 180 -15.38 6.00 -1.64
N ASN A 181 -16.65 5.62 -1.79
CA ASN A 181 -17.52 5.29 -0.66
C ASN A 181 -16.96 4.14 0.20
N GLN A 182 -16.41 3.10 -0.45
CA GLN A 182 -15.75 1.99 0.26
C GLN A 182 -14.52 2.46 1.04
N ARG A 183 -13.73 3.41 0.51
CA ARG A 183 -12.61 4.00 1.25
C ARG A 183 -13.10 4.83 2.44
N ASP A 184 -14.16 5.60 2.27
CA ASP A 184 -14.78 6.37 3.35
C ASP A 184 -15.35 5.46 4.45
N GLU A 185 -15.92 4.31 4.09
CA GLU A 185 -16.31 3.25 5.03
C GLU A 185 -15.12 2.73 5.86
N LEU A 186 -13.96 2.49 5.24
CA LEU A 186 -12.78 2.05 5.98
C LEU A 186 -12.29 3.12 6.96
N ILE A 187 -12.27 4.39 6.55
CA ILE A 187 -11.87 5.50 7.43
C ILE A 187 -12.83 5.61 8.61
N ARG A 188 -14.15 5.53 8.38
CA ARG A 188 -15.15 5.54 9.46
C ARG A 188 -14.95 4.37 10.42
N PHE A 189 -14.73 3.18 9.90
CA PHE A 189 -14.46 1.99 10.71
C PHE A 189 -13.19 2.15 11.58
N GLN A 190 -12.11 2.71 11.03
CA GLN A 190 -10.89 3.01 11.79
C GLN A 190 -11.15 4.02 12.92
N GLU A 191 -11.90 5.07 12.63
CA GLU A 191 -12.24 6.09 13.61
C GLU A 191 -13.15 5.53 14.72
N GLU A 192 -14.14 4.71 14.38
CA GLU A 192 -14.98 4.02 15.35
C GLU A 192 -14.16 3.12 16.28
N ARG A 193 -13.21 2.35 15.72
CA ARG A 193 -12.27 1.55 16.52
C ARG A 193 -11.45 2.43 17.46
N ARG A 194 -10.83 3.50 16.94
CA ARG A 194 -10.05 4.47 17.73
C ARG A 194 -10.85 5.07 18.88
N LEU A 195 -12.12 5.42 18.64
CA LEU A 195 -13.02 5.96 19.64
C LEU A 195 -13.43 4.90 20.68
N SER A 196 -13.60 3.64 20.28
CA SER A 196 -13.92 2.54 21.20
C SER A 196 -12.77 2.17 22.12
N GLU A 197 -11.53 2.37 21.68
CA GLU A 197 -10.31 2.12 22.45
C GLU A 197 -9.98 3.28 23.42
N LEU A 198 -10.62 4.45 23.27
CA LEU A 198 -10.51 5.52 24.26
C LEU A 198 -11.19 5.07 25.56
N PRO A 199 -10.52 5.23 26.72
CA PRO A 199 -11.15 4.92 27.99
C PRO A 199 -12.38 5.81 28.15
N SER A 200 -13.56 5.19 28.19
CA SER A 200 -14.80 5.82 28.63
C SER A 200 -14.49 6.59 29.90
N LYS A 201 -14.45 7.93 29.82
CA LYS A 201 -14.34 8.79 31.01
C LYS A 201 -15.35 8.27 32.02
N PRO A 202 -14.97 7.89 33.25
CA PRO A 202 -15.95 7.55 34.26
C PRO A 202 -16.81 8.79 34.43
N GLY A 203 -18.09 8.66 34.08
CA GLY A 203 -19.06 9.73 34.20
C GLY A 203 -18.99 10.27 35.63
N ALA A 204 -18.78 11.57 35.74
CA ALA A 204 -18.94 12.29 36.99
C ALA A 204 -20.37 12.04 37.48
N GLN A 205 -20.52 11.14 38.45
CA GLN A 205 -21.73 11.07 39.26
C GLN A 205 -21.67 12.29 40.19
N GLY A 206 -22.53 13.26 39.90
CA GLY A 206 -22.88 14.34 40.82
C GLY A 206 -23.95 13.91 41.80
#